data_AF-A0A820EQD8-F1
#
_entry.id   AF-A0A820EQD8-F1
#
_cell.length_a   1.000
_cell.length_b   1.000
_cell.length_c   1.000
_cell.angle_alpha   90.00
_cell.angle_beta   90.00
_cell.angle_gamma   90.00
#
_symmetry.space_group_name_H-M   'P 1'
#
loop_
_entity.id
_entity.type
_entity.pdbx_description
1 polymer ?
#
loop_
_entity_poly.entity_id
_entity_poly.type
_entity_poly.pdbx_seq_one_letter_code
_entity_poly.pdbx_strand_id
1 'polypeptide(L)' 'MDNFCLIVDFWTESYTGLSYCGLSLNHVDLTFQSCTFLLGCVPYEMENKRASTIRGFVDDLLNIFELKLDEKKCYDG' A
#
# COMPACT_ATOMS: atom_id res chain seq x y z
N MET A 1 -16.51 7.60 -11.60
CA MET A 1 -15.23 7.61 -10.88
C MET A 1 -15.07 6.23 -10.29
N ASP A 2 -14.04 5.52 -10.72
CA ASP A 2 -13.72 4.21 -10.20
C ASP A 2 -13.09 4.38 -8.82
N ASN A 3 -13.62 3.69 -7.82
CA ASN A 3 -13.10 3.74 -6.47
C ASN A 3 -12.01 2.68 -6.33
N PHE A 4 -10.78 3.14 -6.10
CA PHE A 4 -9.66 2.30 -5.72
C PHE A 4 -9.40 2.46 -4.23
N CYS A 5 -8.99 1.37 -3.58
CA CYS A 5 -8.51 1.37 -2.21
C CYS A 5 -7.03 1.00 -2.23
N LEU A 6 -6.18 1.86 -1.66
CA LEU A 6 -4.79 1.50 -1.43
C LEU A 6 -4.69 0.67 -0.15
N ILE A 7 -4.11 -0.52 -0.26
CA ILE A 7 -3.81 -1.39 0.86
C ILE A 7 -2.31 -1.36 1.12
N VAL A 8 -1.95 -1.19 2.38
CA VAL A 8 -0.58 -1.29 2.87
C VAL A 8 -0.54 -2.49 3.83
N ASP A 9 0.27 -3.48 3.50
CA ASP A 9 0.40 -4.71 4.29
C ASP A 9 1.82 -4.86 4.83
N PHE A 10 1.93 -5.37 6.06
CA PHE A 10 3.18 -5.60 6.75
C PHE A 10 3.24 -7.04 7.24
N TRP A 11 4.28 -7.77 6.84
CA TRP A 11 4.49 -9.13 7.32
C TRP A 11 5.97 -9.38 7.60
N THR A 12 6.23 -10.37 8.45
CA THR A 12 7.58 -10.89 8.68
C THR A 12 7.63 -12.30 8.15
N GLU A 13 8.54 -12.55 7.23
CA GLU A 13 8.79 -13.87 6.67
C GLU A 13 9.50 -14.71 7.74
N SER A 14 8.88 -15.83 8.13
CA SER A 14 9.25 -16.55 9.35
C SER A 14 10.54 -17.36 9.20
N TYR A 15 10.95 -17.72 7.98
CA TYR A 15 12.16 -18.49 7.74
C TYR A 15 13.43 -17.63 7.80
N THR A 16 13.40 -16.44 7.19
CA THR A 16 14.51 -15.48 7.12
C THR A 16 14.48 -14.46 8.25
N GLY A 17 13.31 -14.26 8.89
CA GLY A 17 13.08 -13.21 9.87
C GLY A 17 12.99 -11.80 9.27
N LEU A 18 12.99 -11.67 7.94
CA LEU A 18 12.91 -10.39 7.25
C LEU A 18 11.48 -9.87 7.24
N SER A 19 11.30 -8.61 7.63
CA SER A 19 10.02 -7.92 7.53
C SER A 19 9.89 -7.22 6.18
N TYR A 20 8.68 -7.10 5.66
CA TYR A 20 8.36 -6.46 4.40
C TYR A 20 7.17 -5.50 4.53
N CYS A 21 7.11 -4.51 3.63
CA CYS A 21 6.01 -3.60 3.42
C CYS A 21 5.56 -3.72 1.95
N GLY A 22 4.31 -4.15 1.75
CA GLY A 22 3.71 -4.30 0.42
C GLY A 22 2.61 -3.29 0.19
N LEU A 23 2.51 -2.77 -1.04
CA LEU A 23 1.40 -1.92 -1.48
C LEU A 23 0.63 -2.59 -2.62
N SER A 24 -0.70 -2.52 -2.53
CA SER A 24 -1.59 -2.93 -3.59
C SER A 24 -2.78 -1.99 -3.73
N LEU A 25 -3.33 -1.90 -4.94
CA LEU A 25 -4.62 -1.27 -5.20
C LEU A 25 -5.68 -2.34 -5.33
N ASN A 26 -6.74 -2.19 -4.57
CA ASN A 26 -7.95 -2.97 -4.74
C ASN A 26 -9.05 -2.15 -5.38
N HIS A 27 -9.72 -2.75 -6.34
CA HIS A 27 -10.90 -2.20 -7.00
C HIS A 27 -11.98 -3.27 -7.10
N VAL A 28 -13.23 -2.90 -6.85
CA VAL A 28 -14.37 -3.76 -7.17
C VAL A 28 -15.00 -3.20 -8.44
N ASP A 29 -14.99 -4.00 -9.49
CA ASP A 29 -15.52 -3.57 -10.79
C ASP A 29 -17.06 -3.58 -10.85
N LEU A 30 -17.61 -3.16 -11.98
CA LEU A 30 -19.06 -3.12 -12.21
C LEU A 30 -19.71 -4.51 -12.25
N THR A 31 -18.93 -5.58 -12.33
CA THR A 31 -19.38 -6.97 -12.28
C THR A 31 -19.23 -7.59 -10.88
N PHE A 32 -18.90 -6.77 -9.87
CA PHE A 32 -18.64 -7.18 -8.49
C PHE A 32 -17.42 -8.10 -8.34
N GLN A 33 -16.50 -8.09 -9.29
CA GLN A 33 -15.22 -8.79 -9.16
C GLN A 33 -14.19 -7.89 -8.49
N SER A 34 -13.44 -8.47 -7.55
CA SER A 34 -12.32 -7.80 -6.89
C SER A 34 -11.06 -7.96 -7.74
N CYS A 35 -10.49 -6.84 -8.17
CA CYS A 35 -9.21 -6.75 -8.84
C CYS A 35 -8.15 -6.22 -7.87
N THR A 36 -7.03 -6.92 -7.78
CA THR A 36 -5.87 -6.50 -6.98
C THR A 36 -4.69 -6.24 -7.91
N PHE A 37 -4.14 -5.03 -7.83
CA PHE A 37 -2.94 -4.62 -8.56
C PHE A 37 -1.80 -4.45 -7.56
N LEU A 38 -0.74 -5.24 -7.70
CA LEU A 38 0.45 -5.12 -6.86
C LEU A 38 1.28 -3.94 -7.36
N LEU A 39 1.52 -2.96 -6.48
CA LEU A 39 2.33 -1.78 -6.81
C LEU A 39 3.81 -1.99 -6.47
N GLY A 40 4.10 -2.65 -5.34
CA GLY A 40 5.46 -2.88 -4.93
C GLY A 40 5.59 -3.55 -3.56
N CYS A 41 6.80 -4.01 -3.27
CA CYS A 41 7.17 -4.61 -1.99
C CYS A 41 8.61 -4.22 -1.67
N VAL A 42 8.87 -3.80 -0.43
CA VAL A 42 10.22 -3.46 0.04
C VAL A 42 10.51 -4.08 1.40
N PRO A 43 11.79 -4.37 1.71
CA PRO A 43 12.20 -4.74 3.05
C PRO A 43 11.83 -3.65 4.08
N TYR A 44 11.29 -4.08 5.21
CA TYR A 44 10.80 -3.24 6.31
C TYR A 44 11.63 -3.51 7.58
N GLU A 45 12.91 -3.20 7.51
CA GLU A 45 13.88 -3.42 8.60
C GLU A 45 13.56 -2.60 9.86
N MET A 46 14.00 -3.06 11.04
CA MET A 46 13.75 -2.47 12.36
C MET A 46 14.03 -0.96 12.45
N GLU A 47 15.05 -0.48 11.75
CA GLU A 47 15.46 0.93 11.73
C GLU A 47 14.52 1.81 10.90
N ASN A 48 13.81 1.20 9.95
CA ASN A 48 12.91 1.84 8.99
C ASN A 48 11.42 1.74 9.36
N LYS A 49 11.10 1.32 10.59
CA LYS A 49 9.72 1.08 11.05
C LYS A 49 8.91 2.34 11.42
N ARG A 50 9.35 3.52 10.98
CA ARG A 50 8.68 4.78 11.31
C ARG A 50 7.59 5.06 10.27
N ALA A 51 6.46 5.59 10.73
CA ALA A 51 5.35 5.97 9.87
C ALA A 51 5.77 6.94 8.74
N SER A 52 6.72 7.83 9.01
CA SER A 52 7.27 8.76 8.00
C SER A 52 7.99 8.03 6.86
N THR A 53 8.71 6.95 7.16
CA THR A 53 9.43 6.15 6.16
C THR A 53 8.47 5.38 5.27
N ILE A 54 7.42 4.80 5.87
CA ILE A 54 6.32 4.15 5.13
C ILE A 54 5.64 5.17 4.23
N ARG A 55 5.35 6.37 4.73
CA ARG A 55 4.71 7.42 3.94
C ARG A 55 5.55 7.83 2.73
N GLY A 56 6.87 8.00 2.91
CA GLY A 56 7.79 8.30 1.80
C GLY A 56 7.74 7.22 0.71
N PHE A 57 7.78 5.95 1.11
CA PHE A 57 7.67 4.84 0.17
C PHE A 57 6.32 4.80 -0.57
N VAL A 58 5.22 5.05 0.14
CA VAL A 58 3.88 5.16 -0.45
C VAL A 58 3.85 6.29 -1.48
N ASP A 59 4.36 7.47 -1.12
CA ASP A 59 4.39 8.64 -2.00
C ASP A 59 5.26 8.39 -3.25
N ASP A 60 6.43 7.76 -3.10
CA ASP A 60 7.30 7.39 -4.21
C ASP A 60 6.61 6.43 -5.19
N LEU A 61 5.93 5.39 -4.67
CA LEU A 61 5.19 4.45 -5.51
C LEU A 61 4.02 5.12 -6.21
N LEU A 62 3.24 5.94 -5.51
CA LEU A 62 2.14 6.67 -6.13
C LEU A 62 2.65 7.59 -7.25
N ASN A 63 3.79 8.25 -7.06
CA ASN A 63 4.41 9.08 -8.08
C ASN A 63 4.84 8.28 -9.32
N ILE A 64 5.40 7.08 -9.16
CA ILE A 64 5.81 6.21 -10.28
C ILE A 64 4.62 5.86 -11.18
N PHE A 65 3.45 5.63 -10.60
CA PHE A 65 2.23 5.27 -11.32
C PHE A 65 1.31 6.47 -11.62
N GLU A 66 1.78 7.70 -11.37
CA GLU A 66 1.02 8.95 -11.54
C GLU A 66 -0.33 8.97 -10.78
N LEU A 67 -0.37 8.31 -9.62
CA LEU A 67 -1.54 8.19 -8.76
C LEU A 67 -1.59 9.28 -7.70
N LYS A 68 -2.79 9.61 -7.23
CA LYS A 68 -3.01 10.52 -6.10
C LYS A 68 -3.99 9.90 -5.12
N LEU A 69 -3.67 10.02 -3.83
CA LEU A 69 -4.62 9.72 -2.77
C LEU A 69 -5.63 10.86 -2.70
N ASP A 70 -6.91 10.51 -2.61
CA ASP A 70 -7.95 11.50 -2.34
C ASP A 70 -7.68 12.18 -0.99
N GLU A 71 -7.71 13.51 -0.95
CA GLU A 71 -7.57 14.31 0.27
C GLU A 71 -8.70 14.07 1.28
N LYS A 72 -9.73 13.31 0.89
CA LYS A 72 -10.98 13.14 1.62
C LYS A 72 -11.27 11.65 1.88
N LYS A 73 -10.59 11.08 2.87
CA LYS A 73 -11.05 9.90 3.64
C LYS A 73 -10.23 9.78 4.93
N CYS A 74 -10.63 10.57 5.93
CA CYS A 74 -10.37 10.22 7.32
C CYS A 74 -11.41 9.17 7.71
N TYR A 75 -10.97 8.01 8.19
CA TYR A 75 -11.86 7.09 8.90
C TYR A 75 -12.31 7.81 10.19
N ASP A 76 -13.59 8.18 10.25
CA ASP A 76 -14.25 8.41 11.54
C ASP A 76 -14.38 7.03 12.19
N GLY A 77 -13.67 6.84 13.30
CA GLY A 77 -13.63 5.59 14.07
C GLY A 77 -14.97 5.18 14.67
#